data_AF-A0AAV1MBI2-F1
#
_entry.id   AF-A0AAV1MBI2-F1
#
_cell.length_a   1.000
_cell.length_b   1.000
_cell.length_c   1.000
_cell.angle_alpha   90.00
_cell.angle_beta   90.00
_cell.angle_gamma   90.00
#
_symmetry.space_group_name_H-M   'P 1'
#
loop_
_entity.id
_entity.type
_entity.pdbx_description
1 polymer ?
#
loop_
_entity_poly.entity_id
_entity_poly.type
_entity_poly.pdbx_seq_one_letter_code
_entity_poly.pdbx_strand_id
1 'polypeptide(L)' 'MLFWSSVSHEYRAISYAALRVLLAFATSYLCETGFSAVAVIKNKYRSKINVEKEMRVALSKLEPRFEKLCSEKQAYPPH' A
#
# COMPACT_ATOMS: atom_id res chain seq x y z
N MET A 1 0.37 -0.33 -19.09
CA MET A 1 -0.14 -1.67 -19.47
C MET A 1 -1.17 -1.63 -20.61
N LEU A 2 -2.07 -0.64 -20.66
CA LEU A 2 -3.13 -0.53 -21.68
C LEU A 2 -2.61 -0.58 -23.13
N PHE A 3 -1.52 0.13 -23.43
CA PHE A 3 -0.89 0.10 -24.76
C PHE A 3 -0.47 -1.31 -25.21
N TRP A 4 0.26 -2.05 -24.38
CA TRP A 4 0.68 -3.42 -24.72
C TRP A 4 -0.51 -4.39 -24.78
N SER A 5 -1.58 -4.12 -24.03
CA SER A 5 -2.84 -4.87 -24.14
C SER A 5 -3.55 -4.60 -25.47
N SER A 6 -3.57 -3.35 -25.95
CA SER A 6 -4.27 -2.97 -27.19
C SER A 6 -3.58 -3.48 -28.44
N VAL A 7 -2.25 -3.56 -28.45
CA VAL A 7 -1.48 -4.10 -29.59
C VAL A 7 -1.24 -5.61 -29.50
N SER A 8 -1.80 -6.27 -28.47
CA SER A 8 -1.52 -7.69 -28.21
C SER A 8 -2.06 -8.66 -29.26
N HIS A 9 -3.09 -8.25 -30.00
CA HIS A 9 -3.62 -9.05 -31.09
C HIS A 9 -2.65 -9.09 -32.28
N GLU A 10 -2.02 -7.96 -32.60
CA GLU A 10 -1.14 -7.80 -33.75
C GLU A 10 0.30 -8.25 -33.44
N TYR A 11 0.76 -8.03 -32.20
CA TYR A 11 2.14 -8.32 -31.77
C TYR A 11 2.20 -9.20 -30.52
N ARG A 12 1.49 -10.33 -30.55
CA ARG A 12 1.23 -11.19 -29.39
C ARG A 12 2.46 -11.58 -28.58
N ALA A 13 3.54 -12.00 -29.24
CA ALA A 13 4.75 -12.45 -28.55
C ALA A 13 5.45 -11.30 -27.80
N ILE A 14 5.58 -10.15 -28.46
CA ILE A 14 6.25 -8.96 -27.91
C ILE A 14 5.39 -8.35 -26.80
N SER A 15 4.09 -8.19 -27.03
CA SER A 15 3.18 -7.67 -26.01
C SER A 15 3.16 -8.54 -24.76
N TYR A 16 3.20 -9.87 -24.92
CA TYR A 16 3.20 -10.80 -23.81
C TYR A 16 4.49 -10.70 -22.99
N ALA A 17 5.65 -10.65 -23.66
CA ALA A 17 6.93 -10.46 -22.99
C ALA A 17 6.97 -9.11 -22.24
N ALA A 18 6.54 -8.03 -22.89
CA ALA A 18 6.48 -6.70 -22.28
C ALA A 18 5.54 -6.67 -21.07
N LEU A 19 4.34 -7.25 -21.18
CA LEU A 19 3.40 -7.33 -20.07
C LEU A 19 3.97 -8.13 -18.90
N ARG A 20 4.64 -9.27 -19.14
CA ARG A 20 5.28 -10.04 -18.08
C ARG A 20 6.33 -9.24 -17.32
N VAL A 21 7.19 -8.51 -18.03
CA VAL A 21 8.22 -7.67 -17.41
C VAL A 21 7.57 -6.53 -16.63
N LEU A 22 6.58 -5.85 -17.21
CA LEU A 22 5.89 -4.74 -16.55
C LEU A 22 5.08 -5.18 -15.32
N LEU A 23 4.43 -6.35 -15.38
CA LEU A 23 3.72 -6.95 -14.26
C LEU A 23 4.70 -7.29 -13.14
N ALA A 24 5.78 -8.02 -13.45
CA ALA A 24 6.80 -8.37 -12.47
C ALA A 24 7.47 -7.13 -11.85
N PHE A 25 7.72 -6.09 -12.65
CA PHE A 25 8.27 -4.83 -12.17
C PHE A 25 7.29 -4.11 -11.24
N ALA A 26 6.02 -3.96 -11.65
CA ALA A 26 5.01 -3.29 -10.82
C ALA A 26 4.79 -4.03 -9.50
N THR A 27 4.74 -5.37 -9.52
CA THR A 27 4.57 -6.16 -8.30
C THR A 27 5.81 -6.11 -7.40
N SER A 28 7.02 -6.19 -7.95
CA SER A 28 8.27 -6.06 -7.18
C SER A 28 8.38 -4.68 -6.56
N TYR A 29 8.17 -3.62 -7.35
CA TYR A 29 8.21 -2.24 -6.89
C TYR A 29 7.18 -1.97 -5.79
N LEU A 30 5.94 -2.43 -5.94
CA LEU A 30 4.91 -2.29 -4.90
C LEU A 30 5.27 -3.07 -3.64
N CYS A 31 5.82 -4.27 -3.79
CA CYS A 31 6.29 -5.10 -2.69
C CYS A 31 7.42 -4.40 -1.91
N GLU A 32 8.47 -3.95 -2.60
CA GLU A 32 9.61 -3.22 -2.05
C GLU A 32 9.17 -1.91 -1.39
N THR A 33 8.27 -1.16 -2.04
CA THR A 33 7.71 0.07 -1.49
C THR A 33 6.91 -0.21 -0.22
N GLY A 34 6.10 -1.26 -0.21
CA GLY A 34 5.34 -1.69 0.97
C GLY A 34 6.27 -2.11 2.13
N PHE A 35 7.30 -2.91 1.84
CA PHE A 35 8.30 -3.30 2.83
C PHE A 35 9.09 -2.10 3.37
N SER A 36 9.47 -1.17 2.49
CA SER A 36 10.14 0.06 2.87
C SER A 36 9.25 0.93 3.77
N ALA A 37 7.97 1.09 3.43
CA ALA A 37 7.01 1.80 4.27
C ALA A 37 6.87 1.15 5.65
N VAL A 38 6.77 -0.18 5.72
CA VAL A 38 6.75 -0.92 6.99
C VAL A 38 8.05 -0.71 7.78
N ALA A 39 9.20 -0.75 7.12
CA ALA A 39 10.50 -0.52 7.76
C ALA A 39 10.60 0.91 8.32
N VAL A 40 10.14 1.92 7.57
CA VAL A 40 10.07 3.33 8.01
C VAL A 40 9.13 3.49 9.20
N ILE A 41 7.94 2.90 9.15
CA ILE A 41 6.96 2.92 10.26
C ILE A 41 7.59 2.27 11.51
N LYS A 42 8.22 1.11 11.36
CA LYS A 42 8.88 0.39 12.47
C LYS A 42 10.02 1.20 13.08
N ASN A 43 10.80 1.91 12.27
CA ASN A 43 11.95 2.68 12.74
C ASN A 43 11.53 4.02 13.38
N LYS A 44 10.48 4.65 12.85
CA LYS A 44 9.92 5.91 13.37
C LYS A 44 9.14 5.70 14.67
N TYR A 45 8.41 4.59 14.80
CA TYR A 45 7.68 4.22 16.00
C TYR A 45 8.38 3.05 16.69
N ARG A 46 9.44 3.36 17.45
CA ARG A 46 10.21 2.42 18.29
C ARG A 46 9.27 1.42 19.01
N SER A 47 9.18 0.23 18.44
CA SER A 47 8.72 -1.04 19.03
C SER A 47 7.30 -1.17 19.61
N LYS A 48 6.37 -0.21 19.42
CA LYS A 48 4.97 -0.35 19.93
C LYS A 48 3.87 -0.47 18.87
N ILE A 49 4.19 -0.40 17.58
CA ILE A 49 3.18 -0.45 16.52
C ILE A 49 2.91 -1.90 16.06
N ASN A 50 1.64 -2.27 16.02
CA ASN A 50 1.20 -3.51 15.39
C ASN A 50 1.13 -3.28 13.87
N VAL A 51 2.12 -3.82 13.15
CA VAL A 51 2.31 -3.66 11.71
C VAL A 51 1.05 -4.04 10.91
N GLU A 52 0.32 -5.06 11.33
CA GLU A 52 -0.88 -5.51 10.63
C GLU A 52 -1.99 -4.44 10.67
N LYS A 53 -2.19 -3.81 11.83
CA LYS A 53 -3.19 -2.75 12.00
C LYS A 53 -2.83 -1.52 11.18
N GLU A 54 -1.57 -1.13 11.17
CA GLU A 54 -1.09 0.01 10.38
C GLU A 54 -1.19 -0.26 8.88
N MET A 55 -0.79 -1.45 8.40
CA MET A 55 -0.98 -1.83 6.99
C MET A 55 -2.46 -1.85 6.61
N ARG A 56 -3.34 -2.34 7.49
CA ARG A 56 -4.78 -2.31 7.25
C ARG A 56 -5.31 -0.89 7.09
N VAL A 57 -4.84 0.05 7.90
CA VAL A 57 -5.21 1.47 7.80
C VAL A 57 -4.61 2.11 6.54
N ALA A 58 -3.32 1.88 6.26
CA ALA A 58 -2.63 2.47 5.11
C ALA A 58 -3.13 1.94 3.75
N LEU A 59 -3.59 0.68 3.69
CA LEU A 59 -4.13 0.05 2.49
C LEU A 59 -5.65 0.19 2.37
N SER A 60 -6.32 0.65 3.43
CA SER A 60 -7.75 0.94 3.42
C SER A 60 -8.03 2.18 2.58
N LYS A 61 -8.93 2.06 1.61
CA LYS A 61 -9.50 3.20 0.87
C LYS A 61 -10.60 3.93 1.65
N LEU A 62 -10.93 3.46 2.85
CA LEU A 62 -11.96 4.05 3.70
C LEU A 62 -11.39 5.31 4.37
N GLU A 63 -12.05 6.45 4.19
CA GLU A 63 -11.71 7.66 4.94
C GLU A 63 -11.96 7.44 6.44
N PRO A 64 -10.95 7.65 7.29
CA PRO A 64 -11.13 7.54 8.73
C PRO A 64 -12.10 8.64 9.20
N ARG A 65 -13.15 8.27 9.93
CA ARG A 65 -14.07 9.22 10.57
C ARG A 65 -13.43 9.83 11.82
N PHE A 66 -12.48 10.73 11.62
CA PHE A 66 -11.71 11.38 12.68
C PHE A 66 -12.60 12.13 13.68
N GLU A 67 -13.68 12.78 13.21
CA GLU A 67 -14.61 13.51 14.08
C GLU A 67 -15.24 12.63 15.16
N LYS A 68 -15.71 11.44 14.76
CA LYS A 68 -16.30 10.47 15.69
C LYS A 68 -15.25 9.96 16.68
N LEU A 69 -14.06 9.63 16.20
CA LEU A 69 -12.96 9.17 17.06
C LEU A 69 -12.53 10.24 18.09
N CYS A 70 -12.49 11.50 17.68
CA CYS A 70 -12.18 12.63 18.57
C CYS A 70 -13.28 12.86 19.62
N SER A 71 -14.55 12.71 19.24
CA SER A 71 -15.68 12.84 20.17
C SER A 71 -15.77 11.73 21.23
N GLU A 72 -15.27 10.52 20.90
CA GLU A 72 -15.31 9.35 21.79
C GLU A 72 -14.08 9.25 22.71
N LYS A 73 -13.06 10.10 22.53
CA LYS A 73 -11.92 10.15 23.46
C LYS A 73 -12.31 10.88 24.74
N GLN A 74 -12.59 10.12 25.79
CA GLN A 74 -12.69 10.65 27.15
C GLN A 74 -11.30 11.06 27.64
N ALA A 75 -11.15 12.33 28.03
CA ALA A 75 -9.92 12.82 28.65
C ALA A 75 -9.69 12.06 29.96
N TYR A 76 -8.59 11.31 30.04
CA TYR A 76 -8.15 10.73 31.30
C TYR A 76 -7.80 11.89 32.24
N PRO A 77 -8.30 11.91 33.50
CA PRO A 77 -7.98 13.02 34.39
C PRO A 77 -6.46 13.09 34.61
N PRO A 78 -5.88 14.30 34.57
CA PRO A 78 -4.50 14.48 35.03
C PRO A 78 -4.44 14.17 36.53
N HIS A 79 -3.42 13.42 36.92
CA HIS A 79 -3.12 13.04 38.30
C HIS A 79 -2.81 14.24 39.20
#